data_AF-A0A6I9YIQ0-F1
#
_entry.id   AF-A0A6I9YIQ0-F1
#
_cell.length_a   1.000
_cell.length_b   1.000
_cell.length_c   1.000
_cell.angle_alpha   90.00
_cell.angle_beta   90.00
_cell.angle_gamma   90.00
#
_symmetry.space_group_name_H-M   'P 1'
#
loop_
_entity.id
_entity.type
_entity.pdbx_description
1 polymer ?
#
loop_
_entity_poly.entity_id
_entity_poly.type
_entity_poly.pdbx_seq_one_letter_code
_entity_poly.pdbx_strand_id
1 'polypeptide(L)'
;MLGGAWFTSHLGDPDTIPHSELLSRAQAAVKKHLGISAEPLRSIVKVHKSCIPQYSLGHWKHMESATSQLKQHNLPLSLVGASYAGVSVNDCIFSAQTAVAHLAGGIS
;
A
#
# COMPACT_ATOMS: atom_id res chain seq x y z
N MET A 1 -2.60 -13.05 1.87
CA MET A 1 -3.38 -11.80 1.73
C MET A 1 -4.55 -12.06 0.81
N LEU A 2 -5.71 -11.44 1.08
CA LEU A 2 -6.89 -11.49 0.24
C LEU A 2 -7.13 -10.09 -0.35
N GLY A 3 -7.61 -9.98 -1.59
CA GLY A 3 -8.01 -8.71 -2.17
C GLY A 3 -7.05 -8.10 -3.19
N GLY A 4 -6.69 -6.83 -2.99
CA GLY A 4 -6.00 -6.00 -3.98
C GLY A 4 -6.98 -5.21 -4.85
N ALA A 5 -6.58 -4.84 -6.07
CA ALA A 5 -7.43 -4.12 -7.03
C ALA A 5 -8.77 -4.82 -7.33
N TRP A 6 -8.85 -6.12 -7.04
CA TRP A 6 -10.01 -6.98 -7.30
C TRP A 6 -10.83 -7.31 -6.05
N PHE A 7 -10.56 -6.65 -4.91
CA PHE A 7 -11.27 -6.92 -3.66
C PHE A 7 -12.79 -6.81 -3.86
N THR A 8 -13.27 -5.67 -4.36
CA THR A 8 -14.71 -5.42 -4.47
C THR A 8 -15.42 -6.38 -5.41
N SER A 9 -14.79 -6.76 -6.53
CA SER A 9 -15.40 -7.66 -7.50
C SER A 9 -15.50 -9.11 -7.01
N HIS A 10 -14.61 -9.55 -6.11
CA HIS A 10 -14.55 -10.95 -5.66
C HIS A 10 -15.07 -11.17 -4.24
N LEU A 11 -14.98 -10.15 -3.39
CA LEU A 11 -15.30 -10.22 -1.97
C LEU A 11 -16.45 -9.25 -1.59
N GLY A 12 -16.85 -8.34 -2.47
CA GLY A 12 -17.88 -7.35 -2.18
C GLY A 12 -17.32 -6.13 -1.45
N ASP A 13 -18.22 -5.37 -0.84
CA ASP A 13 -17.88 -4.07 -0.25
C ASP A 13 -16.96 -4.24 1.00
N PRO A 14 -15.75 -3.64 1.00
CA PRO A 14 -14.80 -3.75 2.12
C PRO A 14 -15.32 -3.15 3.42
N ASP A 15 -16.34 -2.28 3.38
CA ASP A 15 -16.93 -1.68 4.58
C ASP A 15 -17.98 -2.57 5.25
N THR A 16 -18.57 -3.49 4.50
CA THR A 16 -19.73 -4.28 4.97
C THR A 16 -19.52 -5.79 4.94
N ILE A 17 -18.46 -6.28 4.26
CA ILE A 17 -18.17 -7.71 4.23
C ILE A 17 -17.94 -8.28 5.65
N PRO A 18 -18.66 -9.36 6.04
CA PRO A 18 -18.44 -10.01 7.31
C PRO A 18 -17.03 -10.60 7.42
N HIS A 19 -16.37 -10.38 8.56
CA HIS A 19 -15.06 -10.98 8.83
C HIS A 19 -15.07 -12.53 8.76
N SER A 20 -16.20 -13.17 9.03
CA SER A 20 -16.37 -14.62 8.92
C SER A 20 -16.23 -15.12 7.49
N GLU A 21 -16.69 -14.37 6.49
CA GLU A 21 -16.51 -14.72 5.06
C GLU A 21 -15.02 -14.64 4.69
N LEU A 22 -14.34 -13.57 5.09
CA LEU A 22 -12.89 -13.41 4.86
C LEU A 22 -12.08 -14.51 5.55
N LEU A 23 -12.44 -14.88 6.77
CA LEU A 23 -11.80 -15.97 7.52
C LEU A 23 -12.01 -17.31 6.79
N SER A 24 -13.24 -17.61 6.39
CA SER A 24 -13.58 -18.82 5.65
C SER A 24 -12.77 -18.94 4.34
N ARG A 25 -12.64 -17.83 3.58
CA ARG A 25 -11.80 -17.78 2.37
C ARG A 25 -10.33 -18.06 2.69
N ALA A 26 -9.80 -17.49 3.77
CA ALA A 26 -8.43 -17.74 4.19
C ALA A 26 -8.21 -19.19 4.63
N GLN A 27 -9.12 -19.78 5.39
CA GLN A 27 -9.07 -21.18 5.82
C GLN A 27 -9.15 -22.13 4.63
N ALA A 28 -10.03 -21.87 3.67
CA ALA A 28 -10.13 -22.65 2.44
C ALA A 28 -8.81 -22.62 1.65
N ALA A 29 -8.16 -21.46 1.55
CA ALA A 29 -6.87 -21.33 0.90
C ALA A 29 -5.76 -22.09 1.65
N VAL A 30 -5.72 -22.01 2.99
CA VAL A 30 -4.78 -22.76 3.84
C VAL A 30 -4.97 -24.26 3.68
N LYS A 31 -6.21 -24.75 3.75
CA LYS A 31 -6.53 -26.17 3.54
C LYS A 31 -6.11 -26.64 2.15
N LYS A 32 -6.45 -25.86 1.11
CA LYS A 32 -6.14 -26.20 -0.28
C LYS A 32 -4.63 -26.25 -0.55
N HIS A 33 -3.87 -25.28 -0.05
CA HIS A 33 -2.46 -25.12 -0.41
C HIS A 33 -1.51 -25.82 0.56
N LEU A 34 -1.89 -25.99 1.83
CA LEU A 34 -1.04 -26.54 2.88
C LEU A 34 -1.56 -27.87 3.46
N GLY A 35 -2.76 -28.33 3.07
CA GLY A 35 -3.37 -29.56 3.58
C GLY A 35 -3.88 -29.47 5.02
N ILE A 36 -3.72 -28.33 5.68
CA ILE A 36 -4.12 -28.12 7.07
C ILE A 36 -5.65 -27.98 7.13
N SER A 37 -6.32 -28.99 7.69
CA SER A 37 -7.78 -29.03 7.85
C SER A 37 -8.24 -28.73 9.28
N ALA A 38 -7.31 -28.54 10.22
CA ALA A 38 -7.63 -28.19 11.59
C ALA A 38 -8.10 -26.73 11.69
N GLU A 39 -9.08 -26.48 12.56
CA GLU A 39 -9.54 -25.13 12.85
C GLU A 39 -8.47 -24.33 13.62
N PRO A 40 -8.30 -23.03 13.33
CA PRO A 40 -7.35 -22.19 14.04
C PRO A 40 -7.82 -21.95 15.48
N LEU A 41 -6.91 -22.13 16.44
CA LEU A 41 -7.16 -21.80 17.86
C LEU A 41 -7.47 -20.30 18.08
N ARG A 42 -6.93 -19.44 17.20
CA ARG A 42 -7.15 -18.00 17.21
C ARG A 42 -7.04 -17.46 15.78
N SER A 43 -7.91 -16.53 15.43
CA SER A 43 -7.87 -15.79 14.16
C SER A 43 -7.95 -14.29 14.41
N ILE A 44 -7.27 -13.50 13.58
CA ILE A 44 -7.36 -12.05 13.56
C ILE A 44 -7.64 -11.66 12.11
N VAL A 45 -8.77 -11.00 11.89
CA VAL A 45 -9.21 -10.54 10.57
C VAL A 45 -9.26 -9.02 10.59
N LYS A 46 -8.59 -8.39 9.62
CA LYS A 46 -8.59 -6.95 9.41
C LYS A 46 -8.67 -6.63 7.93
N VAL A 47 -9.52 -5.66 7.59
CA VAL A 47 -9.58 -5.08 6.24
C VAL A 47 -8.79 -3.77 6.25
N HIS A 48 -7.73 -3.70 5.45
CA HIS A 48 -6.93 -2.50 5.28
C HIS A 48 -7.32 -1.81 3.96
N LYS A 49 -8.15 -0.78 4.06
CA LYS A 49 -8.64 0.00 2.91
C LYS A 49 -7.56 0.95 2.39
N SER A 50 -7.43 1.05 1.06
CA SER A 50 -6.49 1.95 0.37
C SER A 50 -5.05 1.91 0.94
N CYS A 51 -4.60 0.73 1.36
CA CYS A 51 -3.37 0.59 2.14
C CYS A 51 -2.11 0.30 1.31
N ILE A 52 -2.27 -0.12 0.06
CA ILE A 52 -1.16 -0.38 -0.87
C ILE A 52 -1.42 0.42 -2.14
N PRO A 53 -0.70 1.54 -2.33
CA PRO A 53 -0.78 2.33 -3.56
C PRO A 53 -0.55 1.47 -4.79
N GLN A 54 -1.35 1.68 -5.84
CA GLN A 54 -1.21 0.99 -7.12
C GLN A 54 -0.59 1.95 -8.13
N TYR A 55 0.64 1.67 -8.56
CA TYR A 55 1.32 2.47 -9.57
C TYR A 55 0.85 2.02 -10.95
N SER A 56 -0.13 2.74 -11.49
CA SER A 56 -0.64 2.50 -12.83
C SER A 56 0.37 2.95 -13.91
N LEU A 57 0.09 2.57 -15.16
CA LEU A 57 0.87 3.05 -16.29
C LEU A 57 0.90 4.59 -16.30
N GLY A 58 2.11 5.15 -16.36
CA GLY A 58 2.32 6.59 -16.33
C GLY A 58 2.50 7.20 -14.93
N HIS A 59 2.56 6.40 -13.86
CA HIS A 59 2.85 6.89 -12.49
C HIS A 59 4.07 7.82 -12.44
N TRP A 60 5.15 7.48 -13.15
CA TRP A 60 6.35 8.32 -13.24
C TRP A 60 6.08 9.73 -13.79
N LYS A 61 5.16 9.88 -14.75
CA LYS A 61 4.76 11.18 -15.30
C LYS A 61 4.00 12.02 -14.27
N HIS A 62 3.16 11.38 -13.45
CA HIS A 62 2.51 12.08 -12.34
C HIS A 62 3.53 12.58 -11.32
N MET A 63 4.57 11.81 -11.03
CA MET A 63 5.65 12.21 -10.12
C MET A 63 6.49 13.36 -10.69
N GLU A 64 6.87 13.29 -11.97
CA GLU A 64 7.57 14.38 -12.65
C GLU A 64 6.74 15.66 -12.68
N SER A 65 5.45 15.56 -13.03
CA SER A 65 4.54 16.70 -13.05
C SER A 65 4.42 17.35 -11.67
N ALA A 66 4.15 16.56 -10.62
CA ALA A 66 4.04 17.07 -9.25
C ALA A 66 5.34 17.74 -8.80
N THR A 67 6.49 17.10 -9.05
CA THR A 67 7.81 17.67 -8.69
C THR A 67 8.10 18.96 -9.46
N SER A 68 7.72 19.02 -10.74
CA SER A 68 7.90 20.20 -11.58
C SER A 68 7.04 21.36 -11.11
N GLN A 69 5.78 21.11 -10.72
CA GLN A 69 4.89 22.12 -10.15
C GLN A 69 5.42 22.68 -8.84
N LEU A 70 5.92 21.84 -7.94
CA LEU A 70 6.53 22.29 -6.68
C LEU A 70 7.72 23.22 -6.92
N LYS A 71 8.59 22.87 -7.87
CA LYS A 71 9.73 23.70 -8.26
C LYS A 71 9.31 25.01 -8.92
N GLN A 72 8.41 24.94 -9.90
CA GLN A 72 7.94 26.11 -10.66
C GLN A 72 7.29 27.17 -9.75
N HIS A 73 6.56 26.73 -8.73
CA HIS A 73 5.91 27.61 -7.76
C HIS A 73 6.75 27.90 -6.51
N ASN A 74 8.00 27.44 -6.46
CA ASN A 74 8.92 27.59 -5.32
C ASN A 74 8.27 27.23 -3.98
N LEU A 75 7.53 26.11 -3.96
CA LEU A 75 6.79 25.67 -2.77
C LEU A 75 7.73 24.96 -1.79
N PRO A 76 7.75 25.34 -0.50
CA PRO A 76 8.55 24.68 0.52
C PRO A 76 7.88 23.38 0.99
N LEU A 77 7.68 22.44 0.06
CA LEU A 77 6.97 21.18 0.29
C LEU A 77 7.75 20.02 -0.33
N SER A 78 7.85 18.91 0.41
CA SER A 78 8.45 17.65 -0.06
C SER A 78 7.42 16.52 -0.05
N LEU A 79 7.49 15.65 -1.05
CA LEU A 79 6.60 14.50 -1.21
C LEU A 79 7.34 13.21 -0.85
N VAL A 80 6.88 12.48 0.17
CA VAL A 80 7.54 11.29 0.71
C VAL A 80 6.54 10.19 1.08
N GLY A 81 7.02 8.95 1.12
CA GLY A 81 6.21 7.77 1.51
C GLY A 81 5.70 6.93 0.33
N ALA A 82 4.87 5.94 0.68
CA ALA A 82 4.50 4.83 -0.21
C ALA A 82 3.76 5.23 -1.50
N SER A 83 3.21 6.44 -1.56
CA SER A 83 2.48 6.93 -2.72
C SER A 83 3.38 7.44 -3.85
N TYR A 84 4.69 7.63 -3.60
CA TYR A 84 5.56 8.36 -4.52
C TYR A 84 6.61 7.47 -5.18
N ALA A 85 7.63 7.05 -4.43
CA ALA A 85 8.86 6.48 -4.99
C ALA A 85 9.17 5.06 -4.48
N GLY A 86 8.13 4.25 -4.27
CA GLY A 86 8.26 2.86 -3.81
C GLY A 86 7.30 2.54 -2.67
N VAL A 87 6.73 1.35 -2.68
CA VAL A 87 5.71 0.93 -1.71
C VAL A 87 6.29 0.22 -0.49
N SER A 88 7.58 -0.14 -0.52
CA SER A 88 8.18 -0.89 0.59
C SER A 88 8.49 0.03 1.78
N VAL A 89 8.64 -0.59 2.96
CA VAL A 89 9.09 0.12 4.16
C VAL A 89 10.46 0.76 3.93
N ASN A 90 11.37 0.07 3.23
CA ASN A 90 12.70 0.58 2.93
C ASN A 90 12.64 1.81 2.03
N ASP A 91 11.80 1.80 0.99
CA ASP A 91 11.61 2.96 0.10
C ASP A 91 11.05 4.16 0.87
N CYS A 92 10.08 3.91 1.77
CA CYS A 92 9.51 4.96 2.61
C CYS A 92 10.58 5.60 3.51
N ILE A 93 11.40 4.78 4.18
CA ILE A 93 12.49 5.25 5.04
C ILE A 93 13.51 6.05 4.22
N PHE A 94 13.96 5.48 3.09
CA PHE A 94 14.94 6.12 2.23
C PHE A 94 14.44 7.45 1.66
N SER A 95 13.18 7.51 1.20
CA SER A 95 12.57 8.74 0.69
C SER A 95 12.50 9.84 1.75
N ALA A 96 12.16 9.49 3.00
CA ALA A 96 12.11 10.43 4.11
C ALA A 96 13.51 10.93 4.48
N GLN A 97 14.51 10.05 4.56
CA GLN A 97 15.90 10.43 4.83
C GLN A 97 16.44 11.38 3.76
N THR A 98 16.18 11.08 2.49
CA THR A 98 16.59 11.90 1.35
C THR A 98 15.94 13.29 1.40
N ALA A 99 14.64 13.35 1.67
CA ALA A 99 13.93 14.62 1.79
C ALA A 99 14.47 15.49 2.94
N VAL A 100 14.74 14.88 4.10
CA VAL A 100 15.33 15.59 5.25
C VAL A 100 16.74 16.08 4.93
N ALA A 101 17.57 15.28 4.26
CA ALA A 101 18.91 15.68 3.85
C ALA A 101 18.88 16.91 2.92
N HIS A 102 18.02 16.90 1.90
CA HIS A 102 17.81 18.05 1.02
C HIS A 102 17.36 19.31 1.78
N LEU A 103 16.43 19.18 2.73
CA LEU A 103 15.94 20.32 3.53
C LEU A 103 17.00 20.87 4.49
N ALA A 104 17.87 20.02 5.01
CA ALA A 104 18.96 20.40 5.91
C ALA A 104 20.19 20.99 5.18
N GLY A 105 20.16 21.11 3.84
CA GLY A 105 21.30 21.57 3.03
C GLY A 105 22.39 20.51 2.85
N GLY A 106 22.09 19.25 3.18
CA GLY A 106 22.97 18.11 3.00
C GLY A 106 22.80 17.47 1.63
N ILE A 107 23.61 17.93 0.67
CA ILE A 107 23.88 17.36 -0.66
C ILE A 107 22.79 17.61 -1.72
N SER A 108 23.25 18.16 -2.85
CA SER A 108 22.55 18.37 -4.12
C SER A 108 22.73 17.19 -5.07
#